data_AF-A0A8J7W2B0-F1
#
_entry.id   AF-A0A8J7W2B0-F1
#
_cell.length_a   1.000
_cell.length_b   1.000
_cell.length_c   1.000
_cell.angle_alpha   90.00
_cell.angle_beta   90.00
_cell.angle_gamma   90.00
#
_symmetry.space_group_name_H-M   'P 1'
#
loop_
_entity.id
_entity.type
_entity.pdbx_description
1 polymer ?
#
loop_
_entity_poly.entity_id
_entity_poly.type
_entity_poly.pdbx_seq_one_letter_code
_entity_poly.pdbx_strand_id
1 'polypeptide(L)'
;MRKANIIASTVLILISGFLWTRVNVIKEAGYEVIGSKVFPHAVLFLIIIASITVIGMTLKNKEESGTAFATKAQFIRTFVTFVLFVLYIAALEYVGFAISNIAFLFVLSSFFYGKTDKGLIKIAIFSVIATIALYYLFNNFFGVLLP
;
A
#
# COMPACT_ATOMS: atom_id res chain seq x y z
N MET A 1 -8.47 9.54 19.72
CA MET A 1 -7.59 8.78 18.77
C MET A 1 -6.10 9.14 18.79
N ARG A 2 -5.68 10.28 19.37
CA ARG A 2 -4.28 10.73 19.39
C ARG A 2 -3.28 9.69 19.93
N LYS A 3 -3.56 9.11 21.10
CA LYS A 3 -2.71 8.08 21.71
C LYS A 3 -2.66 6.81 20.87
N ALA A 4 -3.79 6.35 20.32
CA ALA A 4 -3.86 5.16 19.48
C ALA A 4 -3.07 5.31 18.17
N ASN A 5 -3.17 6.47 17.51
CA ASN A 5 -2.38 6.77 16.30
C ASN A 5 -0.89 6.81 16.60
N ILE A 6 -0.49 7.47 17.68
CA ILE A 6 0.92 7.53 18.09
C ILE A 6 1.41 6.12 18.43
N ILE A 7 0.68 5.35 19.23
CA ILE A 7 1.05 3.97 19.59
C ILE A 7 1.17 3.10 18.32
N ALA A 8 0.18 3.12 17.44
CA ALA A 8 0.20 2.34 16.20
C ALA A 8 1.37 2.72 15.30
N SER A 9 1.61 4.02 15.08
CA SER A 9 2.75 4.50 14.29
C SER A 9 4.09 4.17 14.94
N THR A 10 4.23 4.28 16.26
CA THR A 10 5.44 3.89 16.99
C THR A 10 5.69 2.39 16.86
N VAL A 11 4.65 1.56 17.04
CA VAL A 11 4.75 0.11 16.87
C VAL A 11 5.14 -0.24 15.43
N LEU A 12 4.54 0.40 14.42
CA LEU A 12 4.90 0.19 13.01
C LEU A 12 6.35 0.58 12.71
N ILE A 13 6.86 1.67 13.29
CA ILE A 13 8.26 2.07 13.14
C ILE A 13 9.18 1.01 13.77
N LEU A 14 8.86 0.53 14.97
CA LEU A 14 9.66 -0.50 15.65
C LEU A 14 9.66 -1.82 14.89
N ILE A 15 8.49 -2.26 14.40
CA ILE A 15 8.37 -3.46 13.56
C ILE A 15 9.17 -3.27 12.28
N SER A 16 9.06 -2.11 11.63
CA SER A 16 9.78 -1.85 10.38
C SER A 16 11.30 -1.84 10.59
N GLY A 17 11.77 -1.24 11.69
CA GLY A 17 13.19 -1.27 12.07
C GLY A 17 13.69 -2.69 12.39
N PHE A 18 12.88 -3.49 13.08
CA PHE A 18 13.19 -4.90 13.30
C PHE A 18 13.27 -5.68 11.98
N LEU A 19 12.27 -5.55 11.10
CA LEU A 19 12.25 -6.21 9.80
C LEU A 19 13.41 -5.79 8.90
N TRP A 20 13.86 -4.53 8.99
CA TRP A 20 15.04 -4.05 8.27
C TRP A 20 16.28 -4.90 8.56
N THR A 21 16.48 -5.27 9.82
CA THR A 21 17.59 -6.16 10.20
C THR A 21 17.44 -7.56 9.62
N ARG A 22 16.20 -8.05 9.47
CA ARG A 22 15.90 -9.37 8.90
C ARG A 22 16.12 -9.39 7.39
N VAL A 23 15.79 -8.29 6.69
CA VAL A 23 16.03 -8.15 5.24
C VAL A 23 17.52 -8.29 4.91
N ASN A 24 18.40 -7.77 5.76
CA ASN A 24 19.86 -7.87 5.54
C ASN A 24 20.38 -9.32 5.55
N VAL A 25 19.66 -10.24 6.19
CA VAL A 25 20.01 -11.67 6.27
C VAL A 25 19.51 -12.46 5.05
N ILE A 26 18.62 -11.87 4.23
CA ILE A 26 18.13 -12.51 3.01
C ILE A 26 19.31 -12.76 2.06
N LYS A 27 19.44 -13.98 1.55
CA LYS A 27 20.47 -14.30 0.56
C LYS A 27 20.01 -13.77 -0.80
N GLU A 28 20.91 -13.09 -1.50
CA GLU A 28 20.63 -12.59 -2.84
C GLU A 28 20.59 -13.77 -3.81
N ALA A 29 19.51 -13.90 -4.57
CA ALA A 29 19.46 -14.81 -5.70
C ALA A 29 20.38 -14.21 -6.78
N GLY A 30 21.50 -14.87 -7.08
CA GLY A 30 22.54 -14.36 -7.98
C GLY A 30 22.14 -14.12 -9.45
N TYR A 31 20.84 -14.09 -9.76
CA TYR A 31 20.27 -13.81 -11.08
C TYR A 31 19.55 -12.45 -11.16
N GLU A 32 19.46 -11.69 -10.07
CA GLU A 32 18.75 -10.41 -10.03
C GLU A 32 19.68 -9.23 -10.37
N VAL A 33 19.22 -8.31 -11.24
CA VAL A 33 19.97 -7.10 -11.65
C VAL A 33 20.17 -6.13 -10.47
N ILE A 34 19.20 -6.09 -9.56
CA ILE A 34 19.23 -5.36 -8.29
C ILE A 34 18.84 -6.36 -7.21
N GLY A 35 19.64 -6.50 -6.15
CA GLY A 35 19.40 -7.52 -5.13
C GLY A 35 18.01 -7.41 -4.50
N SER A 36 17.34 -8.56 -4.32
CA SER A 36 16.02 -8.80 -3.70
C SER A 36 15.75 -8.08 -2.37
N LYS A 37 16.78 -7.50 -1.74
CA LYS A 37 16.69 -6.67 -0.54
C LYS A 37 16.18 -5.26 -0.80
N VAL A 38 16.35 -4.72 -2.01
CA VAL A 38 16.04 -3.31 -2.31
C VAL A 38 14.54 -3.04 -2.20
N PHE A 39 13.70 -3.92 -2.73
CA PHE A 39 12.24 -3.74 -2.65
C PHE A 39 11.72 -3.78 -1.20
N PRO A 40 12.06 -4.79 -0.37
CA PRO A 40 11.71 -4.78 1.05
C PRO A 40 12.19 -3.53 1.78
N HIS A 41 13.44 -3.09 1.57
CA HIS A 41 13.96 -1.88 2.20
C HIS A 41 13.19 -0.62 1.78
N ALA A 42 12.84 -0.48 0.49
CA ALA A 42 12.04 0.64 0.01
C ALA A 42 10.65 0.68 0.67
N VAL A 43 9.97 -0.47 0.78
CA VAL A 43 8.66 -0.57 1.44
C VAL A 43 8.75 -0.21 2.92
N LEU A 44 9.74 -0.75 3.65
CA LEU A 44 9.95 -0.45 5.07
C LEU A 44 10.23 1.05 5.28
N PHE A 45 11.04 1.65 4.42
CA PHE A 45 11.35 3.08 4.46
C PHE A 45 10.09 3.95 4.26
N LEU A 46 9.23 3.60 3.29
CA LEU A 46 7.96 4.29 3.06
C LEU A 46 7.01 4.18 4.26
N ILE A 47 6.93 3.01 4.90
CA ILE A 47 6.11 2.80 6.11
C ILE A 47 6.62 3.69 7.26
N ILE A 48 7.94 3.79 7.44
CA ILE A 48 8.53 4.66 8.47
C ILE A 48 8.18 6.13 8.21
N ILE A 49 8.35 6.61 6.97
CA ILE A 49 7.99 8.00 6.62
C ILE A 49 6.51 8.25 6.87
N ALA A 50 5.63 7.37 6.40
CA ALA A 50 4.19 7.51 6.60
C ALA A 50 3.83 7.55 8.08
N SER A 51 4.47 6.70 8.90
CA SER A 51 4.27 6.67 10.34
C SER A 51 4.72 7.98 11.02
N ILE A 52 5.87 8.53 10.62
CA ILE A 52 6.36 9.83 11.10
C ILE A 52 5.39 10.95 10.70
N THR A 53 4.90 10.95 9.46
CA THR A 53 3.91 11.94 8.99
C THR A 53 2.63 11.87 9.79
N VAL A 54 2.11 10.67 10.09
CA VAL A 54 0.91 10.48 10.92
C VAL A 54 1.14 11.01 12.33
N ILE A 55 2.30 10.76 12.93
CA ILE A 55 2.66 11.32 14.24
C ILE A 55 2.68 12.85 14.18
N GLY A 56 3.35 13.44 13.17
CA GLY A 56 3.42 14.89 12.99
C GLY A 56 2.05 15.55 12.83
N MET A 57 1.17 14.97 12.00
CA MET A 57 -0.22 15.43 11.84
C MET A 57 -1.03 15.29 13.14
N THR A 58 -0.84 14.18 13.85
CA THR A 58 -1.51 13.88 15.12
C THR A 58 -1.05 14.78 16.27
N LEU A 59 0.19 15.30 16.22
CA LEU A 59 0.70 16.27 17.18
C LEU A 59 0.23 17.69 16.89
N LYS A 60 0.09 18.05 15.60
CA LYS A 60 -0.37 19.38 15.14
C LYS A 60 -1.87 19.59 15.35
N ASN A 61 -2.69 18.55 15.19
CA ASN A 61 -4.13 18.63 15.43
C ASN A 61 -4.43 18.55 16.94
N LYS A 62 -4.87 19.68 17.51
CA LYS A 62 -5.18 19.85 18.94
C LYS A 62 -6.62 19.44 19.31
N GLU A 63 -7.45 19.10 18.32
CA GLU A 63 -8.83 18.67 18.56
C GLU A 63 -8.85 17.26 19.18
N GLU A 64 -9.28 17.21 20.43
CA GLU A 64 -9.80 16.02 21.08
C GLU A 64 -11.08 15.58 20.37
N SER A 65 -10.96 14.88 19.24
CA SER A 65 -12.08 14.05 18.78
C SER A 65 -12.06 12.76 19.62
N GLY A 66 -13.14 12.63 20.39
CA GLY A 66 -13.34 11.68 21.48
C GLY A 66 -13.16 10.21 21.09
N THR A 67 -13.54 9.36 22.03
CA THR A 67 -13.53 7.90 21.95
C THR A 67 -14.52 7.37 20.90
N ALA A 68 -14.36 7.74 19.63
CA ALA A 68 -14.96 6.99 18.55
C ALA A 68 -13.99 5.84 18.24
N PHE A 69 -14.28 4.66 18.80
CA PHE A 69 -13.88 3.41 18.12
C PHE A 69 -14.23 3.54 16.64
N ALA A 70 -13.41 2.96 15.75
CA ALA A 70 -13.69 2.95 14.32
C ALA A 70 -15.18 2.69 14.10
N THR A 71 -15.88 3.65 13.49
CA THR A 71 -17.32 3.50 13.25
C THR A 71 -17.54 2.22 12.46
N LYS A 72 -18.70 1.56 12.62
CA LYS A 72 -19.02 0.34 11.85
C LYS A 72 -18.74 0.54 10.35
N ALA A 73 -19.03 1.73 9.83
CA ALA A 73 -18.71 2.12 8.45
C ALA A 73 -17.19 2.09 8.13
N GLN A 74 -16.33 2.56 9.02
CA GLN A 74 -14.88 2.47 8.85
C GLN A 74 -14.39 1.02 8.89
N PHE A 75 -14.89 0.22 9.84
CA PHE A 75 -14.55 -1.20 9.92
C PHE A 75 -14.95 -1.97 8.65
N ILE A 76 -16.16 -1.72 8.13
CA ILE A 76 -16.64 -2.31 6.88
C ILE A 76 -15.76 -1.88 5.71
N ARG A 77 -15.38 -0.60 5.59
CA ARG A 77 -14.48 -0.13 4.52
C ARG A 77 -13.12 -0.80 4.58
N THR A 78 -12.57 -0.99 5.78
CA THR A 78 -11.31 -1.73 5.97
C THR A 78 -11.47 -3.18 5.54
N PHE A 79 -12.54 -3.85 5.97
CA PHE A 79 -12.80 -5.25 5.62
C PHE A 79 -12.99 -5.44 4.10
N VAL A 80 -13.75 -4.55 3.44
CA VAL A 80 -13.91 -4.54 1.98
C VAL A 80 -12.56 -4.39 1.28
N THR A 81 -11.67 -3.55 1.79
CA THR A 81 -10.33 -3.37 1.23
C THR A 81 -9.52 -4.68 1.30
N PHE A 82 -9.58 -5.40 2.43
CA PHE A 82 -8.95 -6.71 2.55
C PHE A 82 -9.52 -7.73 1.55
N VAL A 83 -10.84 -7.77 1.38
CA VAL A 83 -11.48 -8.67 0.40
C VAL A 83 -11.02 -8.33 -1.02
N LEU A 84 -10.93 -7.05 -1.39
CA LEU A 84 -10.42 -6.64 -2.70
C LEU A 84 -8.97 -7.07 -2.94
N PHE A 85 -8.12 -7.04 -1.91
CA PHE A 85 -6.74 -7.56 -2.02
C PHE A 85 -6.71 -9.07 -2.27
N VAL A 86 -7.54 -9.85 -1.57
CA VAL A 86 -7.64 -11.30 -1.79
C VAL A 86 -8.11 -11.60 -3.21
N LEU A 87 -9.13 -10.88 -3.69
CA LEU A 87 -9.62 -11.03 -5.06
C LEU A 87 -8.56 -10.64 -6.10
N TYR A 88 -7.78 -9.58 -5.85
CA TYR A 88 -6.67 -9.19 -6.72
C TYR A 88 -5.61 -10.31 -6.81
N ILE A 89 -5.18 -10.86 -5.67
CA ILE A 89 -4.18 -11.93 -5.65
C ILE A 89 -4.70 -13.17 -6.39
N ALA A 90 -5.97 -13.55 -6.18
CA ALA A 90 -6.58 -14.66 -6.90
C ALA A 90 -6.65 -14.40 -8.41
N ALA A 91 -6.97 -13.16 -8.83
CA ALA A 91 -7.06 -12.80 -10.24
C ALA A 91 -5.70 -12.79 -10.97
N LEU A 92 -4.59 -12.53 -10.26
CA LEU A 92 -3.25 -12.51 -10.84
C LEU A 92 -2.91 -13.81 -11.58
N GLU A 93 -3.29 -14.96 -11.03
CA GLU A 93 -3.01 -16.27 -11.63
C GLU A 93 -3.81 -16.53 -12.91
N TYR A 94 -5.03 -15.98 -13.02
CA TYR A 94 -5.92 -16.26 -14.14
C TYR A 94 -5.84 -15.24 -15.28
N VAL A 95 -5.67 -13.95 -14.95
CA VAL A 95 -5.81 -12.84 -15.90
C VAL A 95 -4.51 -12.05 -16.07
N GLY A 96 -3.48 -12.38 -15.29
CA GLY A 96 -2.18 -11.69 -15.31
C GLY A 96 -2.19 -10.35 -14.57
N PHE A 97 -1.00 -9.77 -14.42
CA PHE A 97 -0.74 -8.57 -13.64
C PHE A 97 -1.45 -7.33 -14.18
N ALA A 98 -1.35 -7.07 -15.48
CA ALA A 98 -1.82 -5.82 -16.05
C ALA A 98 -3.34 -5.63 -15.88
N ILE A 99 -4.12 -6.64 -16.25
CA ILE A 99 -5.58 -6.57 -16.18
C ILE A 99 -6.05 -6.58 -14.72
N SER A 100 -5.48 -7.46 -13.89
CA SER A 100 -5.83 -7.56 -12.47
C SER A 100 -5.53 -6.27 -11.72
N ASN A 101 -4.38 -5.64 -11.97
CA ASN A 101 -3.97 -4.42 -11.28
C ASN A 101 -4.76 -3.19 -11.74
N ILE A 102 -5.08 -3.07 -13.04
CA ILE A 102 -5.97 -2.01 -13.54
C ILE A 102 -7.35 -2.14 -12.89
N ALA A 103 -7.94 -3.33 -12.91
CA ALA A 103 -9.25 -3.59 -12.31
C ALA A 103 -9.24 -3.31 -10.80
N PHE A 104 -8.22 -3.79 -10.09
CA PHE A 104 -8.06 -3.57 -8.66
C PHE A 104 -7.97 -2.07 -8.32
N LEU A 105 -7.06 -1.33 -8.98
CA LEU A 105 -6.88 0.10 -8.73
C LEU A 105 -8.13 0.90 -9.10
N PHE A 106 -8.82 0.54 -10.18
CA PHE A 106 -10.05 1.19 -10.58
C PHE A 106 -11.17 0.99 -9.55
N VAL A 107 -11.42 -0.27 -9.13
CA VAL A 107 -12.47 -0.59 -8.15
C VAL A 107 -12.16 0.02 -6.80
N LEU A 108 -10.93 -0.11 -6.32
CA LEU A 108 -10.52 0.44 -5.03
C LEU A 108 -10.62 1.96 -5.02
N SER A 109 -10.10 2.63 -6.05
CA SER A 109 -10.14 4.09 -6.13
C SER A 109 -11.57 4.60 -6.32
N SER A 110 -12.41 3.90 -7.08
CA SER A 110 -13.83 4.23 -7.23
C SER A 110 -14.58 4.06 -5.90
N PHE A 111 -14.27 3.04 -5.11
CA PHE A 111 -14.86 2.82 -3.80
C PHE A 111 -14.53 3.95 -2.81
N PHE A 112 -13.32 4.51 -2.85
CA PHE A 112 -12.90 5.59 -1.94
C PHE A 112 -13.20 7.01 -2.46
N TYR A 113 -13.10 7.23 -3.77
CA TYR A 113 -13.09 8.57 -4.39
C TYR A 113 -14.13 8.77 -5.50
N GLY A 114 -14.87 7.73 -5.88
CA GLY A 114 -15.91 7.77 -6.92
C GLY A 114 -17.15 8.54 -6.48
N LYS A 115 -17.04 9.87 -6.41
CA LYS A 115 -18.15 10.77 -6.02
C LYS A 115 -18.91 11.35 -7.22
N THR A 116 -18.32 11.33 -8.43
CA THR A 116 -18.90 11.89 -9.66
C THR A 116 -18.38 11.15 -10.91
N ASP A 117 -19.15 11.15 -12.00
CA ASP A 117 -18.79 10.49 -13.26
C ASP A 117 -17.49 11.02 -13.87
N LYS A 118 -17.24 12.34 -13.78
CA LYS A 118 -15.96 12.95 -14.19
C LYS A 118 -14.78 12.48 -13.33
N GLY A 119 -15.04 12.04 -12.10
CA GLY A 119 -14.04 11.43 -11.21
C GLY A 119 -13.67 10.03 -11.65
N LEU A 120 -14.62 9.24 -12.16
CA LEU A 120 -14.39 7.88 -12.63
C LEU A 120 -13.42 7.82 -13.81
N ILE A 121 -13.50 8.78 -14.74
CA ILE A 121 -12.56 8.87 -15.88
C ILE A 121 -11.13 9.12 -15.37
N LYS A 122 -10.96 10.03 -14.41
CA LYS A 122 -9.64 10.30 -13.82
C LYS A 122 -9.08 9.07 -13.09
N ILE A 123 -9.95 8.34 -12.41
CA ILE A 123 -9.60 7.08 -11.73
C ILE A 123 -9.18 6.01 -12.74
N ALA A 124 -9.90 5.87 -13.86
CA ALA A 124 -9.54 4.95 -14.93
C ALA A 124 -8.16 5.28 -15.51
N ILE A 125 -7.92 6.54 -15.87
CA ILE A 125 -6.62 6.99 -16.36
C ILE A 125 -5.51 6.71 -15.34
N PHE A 126 -5.74 7.04 -14.07
CA PHE A 126 -4.80 6.77 -12.99
C PHE A 126 -4.48 5.28 -12.87
N SER A 127 -5.49 4.40 -12.90
CA SER A 127 -5.30 2.96 -12.77
C SER A 127 -4.42 2.37 -13.88
N VAL A 128 -4.59 2.85 -15.12
CA VAL A 128 -3.77 2.43 -16.26
C VAL A 128 -2.34 2.95 -16.12
N ILE A 129 -2.15 4.25 -15.88
CA ILE A 129 -0.82 4.86 -15.76
C ILE A 129 -0.04 4.24 -14.59
N ALA A 130 -0.68 4.05 -13.43
CA ALA A 130 -0.05 3.44 -12.28
C ALA A 130 0.36 1.98 -12.55
N THR A 131 -0.48 1.22 -13.26
CA THR A 131 -0.15 -0.15 -13.66
C THR A 131 1.05 -0.20 -14.60
N ILE A 132 1.08 0.68 -15.60
CA ILE A 132 2.23 0.79 -16.53
C ILE A 132 3.50 1.14 -15.73
N ALA A 133 3.44 2.15 -14.87
CA ALA A 133 4.57 2.56 -14.05
C ALA A 133 5.09 1.42 -13.15
N LEU A 134 4.19 0.67 -12.51
CA LEU A 134 4.56 -0.50 -11.72
C LEU A 134 5.17 -1.61 -12.58
N TYR A 135 4.60 -1.89 -13.76
CA TYR A 135 5.16 -2.88 -14.67
C TYR A 135 6.60 -2.53 -15.06
N TYR A 136 6.86 -1.27 -15.44
CA TYR A 136 8.20 -0.82 -15.76
C TYR A 136 9.14 -0.90 -14.56
N LEU A 137 8.67 -0.54 -13.37
CA LEU A 137 9.43 -0.65 -12.13
C LEU A 137 9.84 -2.11 -11.85
N PHE A 138 8.91 -3.06 -11.89
CA PHE A 138 9.23 -4.45 -11.60
C PHE A 138 10.07 -5.10 -12.71
N ASN A 139 9.72 -4.90 -13.97
CA ASN A 139 10.41 -5.56 -15.07
C ASN A 139 11.80 -4.97 -15.35
N ASN A 140 11.96 -3.65 -15.30
CA ASN A 140 13.22 -2.99 -15.71
C ASN A 140 14.09 -2.58 -14.52
N PHE A 141 13.49 -2.17 -13.40
CA PHE A 141 14.26 -1.76 -12.22
C PHE A 141 14.57 -2.96 -11.33
N PHE A 142 13.58 -3.80 -11.03
CA PHE A 142 13.80 -4.99 -10.19
C PHE A 142 14.19 -6.25 -10.99
N GLY A 143 13.98 -6.28 -12.31
CA GLY A 143 14.25 -7.48 -13.11
C GLY A 143 13.32 -8.67 -12.82
N VAL A 144 12.14 -8.40 -12.26
CA VAL A 144 11.15 -9.43 -11.87
C VAL A 144 10.12 -9.60 -12.97
N LEU A 145 9.95 -10.84 -13.41
CA LEU A 145 8.89 -11.22 -14.36
C LEU A 145 7.55 -11.26 -13.62
N LEU A 146 6.61 -10.43 -14.07
CA LEU A 146 5.26 -10.41 -13.55
C LEU A 146 4.37 -11.38 -14.36
N PRO A 147 3.41 -12.08 -13.70
CA PRO A 147 2.45 -12.95 -14.37
C PRO A 147 1.56 -12.23 -15.38
#